data_AF-A0A9X1P446-F1
#
_entry.id   AF-A0A9X1P446-F1
#
_cell.length_a   1.000
_cell.length_b   1.000
_cell.length_c   1.000
_cell.angle_alpha   90.00
_cell.angle_beta   90.00
_cell.angle_gamma   90.00
#
_symmetry.space_group_name_H-M   'P 1'
#
loop_
_entity.id
_entity.type
_entity.pdbx_description
1 polymer ?
#
loop_
_entity_poly.entity_id
_entity_poly.type
_entity_poly.pdbx_seq_one_letter_code
_entity_poly.pdbx_strand_id
1 'polypeptide(L)' 'MTKDEAKQAQAQLRDRWSRETGTPKSAEADPDYADFRRWCAAQGFSDYFKFRSVRGAEEDSEDWFIKDFKQSWRY' A
#
# COMPACT_ATOMS: atom_id res chain seq x y z
N MET A 1 -15.82 -6.25 0.59
CA MET A 1 -14.71 -6.27 -0.36
C MET A 1 -13.82 -7.47 -0.08
N THR A 2 -13.44 -8.20 -1.12
CA THR A 2 -12.52 -9.35 -0.98
C THR A 2 -11.06 -8.90 -0.87
N LYS A 3 -10.20 -9.78 -0.38
CA LYS A 3 -8.75 -9.55 -0.29
C LYS A 3 -8.13 -9.28 -1.67
N ASP A 4 -8.62 -9.95 -2.71
CA ASP A 4 -8.08 -9.82 -4.07
C ASP A 4 -8.45 -8.46 -4.70
N GLU A 5 -9.72 -8.05 -4.58
CA GLU A 5 -10.17 -6.71 -4.99
C GLU A 5 -9.40 -5.60 -4.26
N ALA A 6 -9.20 -5.77 -2.94
CA ALA A 6 -8.41 -4.85 -2.13
C ALA A 6 -6.97 -4.73 -2.65
N LYS A 7 -6.34 -5.86 -2.96
CA LYS A 7 -4.97 -5.92 -3.47
C LYS A 7 -4.83 -5.21 -4.81
N GLN A 8 -5.74 -5.47 -5.75
CA GLN A 8 -5.71 -4.83 -7.07
C GLN A 8 -5.92 -3.31 -6.94
N ALA A 9 -6.89 -2.87 -6.13
CA ALA A 9 -7.13 -1.46 -5.89
C ALA A 9 -5.91 -0.78 -5.22
N GLN A 10 -5.33 -1.41 -4.20
CA GLN A 10 -4.13 -0.88 -3.53
C GLN A 10 -2.92 -0.81 -4.46
N ALA A 11 -2.74 -1.76 -5.39
CA ALA A 11 -1.67 -1.68 -6.39
C ALA A 11 -1.83 -0.46 -7.30
N GLN A 12 -3.06 -0.17 -7.76
CA GLN A 12 -3.34 1.05 -8.53
C GLN A 12 -3.10 2.32 -7.70
N LEU A 13 -3.51 2.32 -6.44
CA LEU A 13 -3.32 3.44 -5.52
C LEU A 13 -1.84 3.73 -5.25
N ARG A 14 -0.99 2.70 -5.14
CA ARG A 14 0.46 2.88 -4.96
C ARG A 14 1.12 3.47 -6.19
N ASP A 15 0.70 3.05 -7.38
CA ASP A 15 1.19 3.64 -8.63
C ASP A 15 0.80 5.11 -8.73
N ARG A 16 -0.45 5.43 -8.39
CA ARG A 16 -0.94 6.79 -8.33
C ARG A 16 -0.20 7.64 -7.30
N TRP A 17 -0.05 7.15 -6.06
CA TRP A 17 0.68 7.83 -5.01
C TRP A 17 2.13 8.12 -5.44
N SER A 18 2.85 7.11 -5.94
CA SER A 18 4.22 7.26 -6.45
C SER A 18 4.34 8.34 -7.54
N ARG A 19 3.35 8.43 -8.44
CA ARG A 19 3.31 9.49 -9.47
C ARG A 19 3.02 10.88 -8.89
N GLU A 20 2.10 10.97 -7.92
CA GLU A 20 1.69 12.26 -7.33
C GLU A 20 2.73 12.83 -6.36
N THR A 21 3.38 11.98 -5.56
CA THR A 21 4.42 12.40 -4.62
C THR A 21 5.80 12.44 -5.24
N GLY A 22 5.97 11.88 -6.44
CA GLY A 22 7.27 11.69 -7.07
C GLY A 22 8.14 10.67 -6.34
N THR A 23 7.55 9.87 -5.44
CA THR A 23 8.30 8.86 -4.67
C THR A 23 8.69 7.70 -5.59
N PRO A 24 9.99 7.41 -5.76
CA PRO A 24 10.43 6.28 -6.56
C PRO A 24 9.92 4.96 -5.98
N LYS A 25 9.47 4.05 -6.85
CA LYS A 25 9.26 2.64 -6.50
C LYS A 25 10.58 1.87 -6.37
N SER A 26 11.51 2.41 -5.58
CA SER A 26 12.80 1.80 -5.28
C SER A 26 12.97 1.66 -3.77
N ALA A 27 13.66 0.58 -3.38
CA ALA A 27 14.11 0.34 -2.02
C ALA A 27 14.88 1.53 -1.43
N GLU A 28 15.64 2.24 -2.26
CA GLU A 28 16.51 3.36 -1.86
C GLU A 28 15.75 4.62 -1.47
N ALA A 29 14.52 4.78 -1.96
CA ALA A 29 13.69 5.93 -1.62
C ALA A 29 13.05 5.82 -0.23
N ASP A 30 13.20 4.65 0.41
CA ASP A 30 12.67 4.31 1.73
C ASP A 30 11.21 4.78 1.95
N PRO A 31 10.28 4.50 1.01
CA PRO A 31 8.90 4.95 1.12
C PRO A 31 8.24 4.38 2.38
N ASP A 32 7.49 5.22 3.08
CA ASP A 32 6.84 4.85 4.33
C ASP A 32 5.40 4.42 4.09
N TYR A 33 5.03 3.26 4.64
CA TYR A 33 3.68 2.71 4.49
C TYR A 33 2.63 3.59 5.21
N ALA A 34 2.98 4.19 6.35
CA ALA A 34 2.05 5.07 7.07
C ALA A 34 1.78 6.36 6.29
N ASP A 35 2.76 6.88 5.55
CA ASP A 35 2.56 8.02 4.63
C ASP A 35 1.58 7.66 3.49
N PHE A 36 1.83 6.54 2.80
CA PHE A 36 0.90 6.03 1.78
C PHE A 36 -0.52 5.84 2.34
N ARG A 37 -0.65 5.26 3.54
CA ARG A 37 -1.94 5.04 4.18
C ARG A 37 -2.64 6.34 4.56
N ARG A 38 -1.90 7.34 5.05
CA ARG A 38 -2.43 8.70 5.32
C ARG A 38 -2.92 9.36 4.04
N TRP A 39 -2.17 9.25 2.96
CA TRP A 39 -2.59 9.73 1.65
C TRP A 39 -3.87 9.03 1.17
N CYS A 40 -3.94 7.70 1.28
CA CYS A 40 -5.16 6.95 0.95
C CYS A 40 -6.36 7.39 1.78
N ALA A 41 -6.18 7.61 3.08
CA ALA A 41 -7.24 8.09 3.96
C ALA A 41 -7.72 9.49 3.58
N ALA A 42 -6.80 10.41 3.25
CA ALA A 42 -7.11 11.76 2.79
C ALA A 42 -7.88 11.77 1.46
N GLN A 43 -7.62 10.80 0.58
CA GLN A 43 -8.33 10.63 -0.69
C GLN A 43 -9.67 9.86 -0.56
N GLY A 44 -10.04 9.42 0.64
CA GLY A 44 -11.28 8.66 0.87
C GLY A 44 -11.18 7.17 0.52
N PHE A 45 -9.97 6.62 0.37
CA PHE A 45 -9.72 5.22 0.00
C PHE A 45 -9.56 4.27 1.20
N SER A 46 -9.91 4.71 2.41
CA SER A 46 -9.79 3.93 3.65
C SER A 46 -10.52 2.59 3.62
N ASP A 47 -11.61 2.46 2.87
CA ASP A 47 -12.37 1.22 2.75
C ASP A 47 -11.59 0.11 2.06
N TYR A 48 -10.60 0.45 1.22
CA TYR A 48 -9.72 -0.54 0.60
C TYR A 48 -8.80 -1.27 1.60
N PHE A 49 -8.73 -0.79 2.84
CA PHE A 49 -7.95 -1.38 3.93
C PHE A 49 -8.83 -2.12 4.95
N LYS A 50 -10.14 -2.25 4.70
CA LYS A 50 -11.11 -2.92 5.60
C LYS A 50 -11.61 -4.25 5.03
N PHE A 51 -10.73 -5.05 4.43
CA PHE A 51 -11.09 -6.37 3.89
C PHE A 51 -10.93 -7.47 4.94
N ARG A 52 -11.65 -8.58 4.73
CA ARG A 52 -11.50 -9.76 5.59
C ARG A 52 -10.18 -10.46 5.26
N SER A 53 -9.27 -10.51 6.23
CA SER A 53 -8.00 -11.24 6.16
C SER A 53 -7.81 -12.13 7.38
N VAL A 54 -7.10 -13.26 7.19
CA VAL A 54 -6.69 -14.18 8.26
C VAL A 54 -5.54 -13.60 9.09
N ARG A 55 -4.60 -12.90 8.47
CA ARG A 55 -3.46 -12.22 9.15
C ARG A 55 -3.82 -10.84 9.69
N GLY A 56 -4.83 -10.21 9.08
CA GLY A 56 -5.20 -8.82 9.35
C GLY A 56 -5.04 -8.00 8.08
N ALA A 57 -6.01 -7.12 7.83
CA ALA A 57 -6.03 -6.33 6.60
C ALA A 57 -4.82 -5.40 6.51
N GLU A 58 -4.39 -4.86 7.65
CA GLU A 58 -3.24 -3.97 7.76
C GLU A 58 -1.92 -4.68 7.46
N GLU A 59 -1.70 -5.85 8.06
CA GLU A 59 -0.47 -6.64 7.84
C GLU A 59 -0.34 -7.10 6.38
N ASP A 60 -1.43 -7.56 5.77
CA ASP A 60 -1.43 -7.91 4.34
C ASP A 60 -1.15 -6.69 3.45
N SER A 61 -1.77 -5.55 3.77
CA SER A 61 -1.57 -4.31 3.03
C SER A 61 -0.12 -3.81 3.09
N GLU A 62 0.52 -3.92 4.25
CA GLU A 62 1.91 -3.57 4.46
C GLU A 62 2.86 -4.55 3.73
N ASP A 63 2.64 -5.86 3.82
CA ASP A 63 3.41 -6.86 3.07
C ASP A 63 3.36 -6.60 1.55
N TRP A 64 2.17 -6.30 1.05
CA TRP A 64 2.01 -5.98 -0.36
C TRP A 64 2.75 -4.69 -0.73
N PHE A 65 2.77 -3.69 0.14
CA PHE A 65 3.48 -2.43 -0.09
C PHE A 65 4.99 -2.68 -0.16
N ILE A 66 5.53 -3.38 0.83
CA ILE A 66 6.94 -3.77 0.89
C ILE A 66 7.36 -4.51 -0.40
N LYS A 67 6.51 -5.41 -0.92
CA LYS A 67 6.74 -6.11 -2.19
C LYS A 67 6.71 -5.20 -3.41
N ASP A 68 5.76 -4.27 -3.52
CA ASP A 68 5.63 -3.36 -4.66
C ASP A 68 6.80 -2.36 -4.73
N PHE A 69 7.23 -1.87 -3.56
CA PHE A 69 8.35 -0.91 -3.43
C PHE A 69 9.72 -1.58 -3.30
N LYS A 70 9.80 -2.91 -3.48
CA LYS A 70 11.03 -3.70 -3.39
C LYS A 70 11.77 -3.53 -2.05
N GLN A 71 11.05 -3.21 -0.98
CA GLN A 71 11.60 -3.09 0.38
C GLN A 71 11.75 -4.45 1.08
N SER A 72 11.83 -5.56 0.33
CA SER A 72 11.92 -6.92 0.89
C SER A 72 13.16 -7.18 1.75
N TRP A 73 14.07 -6.22 1.88
CA TRP A 73 15.21 -6.25 2.80
C TRP A 73 14.87 -5.78 4.23
N ARG A 74 13.69 -5.17 4.45
CA ARG A 74 13.21 -4.72 5.77
C ARG A 74 12.64 -5.86 6.64
N TYR A 75 12.49 -7.07 6.11
CA TYR A 75 11.87 -8.22 6.79
C TYR A 75 12.59 -9.54 6.51
#